data_AF-A0A815LF93-F1
#
_entry.id   AF-A0A815LF93-F1
#
_cell.length_a   1.000
_cell.length_b   1.000
_cell.length_c   1.000
_cell.angle_alpha   90.00
_cell.angle_beta   90.00
_cell.angle_gamma   90.00
#
_symmetry.space_group_name_H-M   'P 1'
#
loop_
_entity.id
_entity.type
_entity.pdbx_description
1 polymer ?
#
loop_
_entity_poly.entity_id
_entity_poly.type
_entity_poly.pdbx_seq_one_letter_code
_entity_poly.pdbx_strand_id
1 'polypeptide(L)'
;MNNARIDHTASVLPNGKILVTGGCNGSLLNSAELYDPATQTWTLTGSMKNARSLHTASILPNGKVLVTGGLYVSQTESCDVSRESFTILDKISNVQNNSKVAVLTNRKVFVDGEDIGMNTINSAELYDPLTGIWTTTGSMNFARGGHTASVLPNGKVLVIGGLYVWSLQSSELYDPSTDIWTNTSLLNYPRLFHQTIVLSNGKVLVHFS
;
A
#
# COMPACT_ATOMS: atom_id res chain seq x y z
N MET A 1 -1.77 -7.99 -21.41
CA MET A 1 -1.50 -8.75 -20.18
C MET A 1 -1.72 -10.22 -20.49
N ASN A 2 -0.83 -11.10 -20.05
CA ASN A 2 -0.79 -12.53 -20.40
C ASN A 2 -1.71 -13.37 -19.52
N ASN A 3 -1.92 -12.97 -18.27
CA ASN A 3 -2.90 -13.59 -17.39
C ASN A 3 -3.96 -12.57 -16.98
N ALA A 4 -5.23 -12.92 -17.12
CA ALA A 4 -6.31 -12.17 -16.49
C ALA A 4 -6.09 -12.17 -14.96
N ARG A 5 -6.33 -11.04 -14.30
CA ARG A 5 -6.15 -10.89 -12.85
C ARG A 5 -6.98 -9.73 -12.31
N ILE A 6 -7.55 -9.88 -11.12
CA ILE A 6 -8.14 -8.81 -10.32
C ILE A 6 -7.32 -8.62 -9.04
N ASP A 7 -7.54 -7.50 -8.32
CA ASP A 7 -6.87 -7.20 -7.04
C ASP A 7 -5.34 -7.25 -7.08
N HIS A 8 -4.77 -6.98 -8.25
CA HIS A 8 -3.34 -6.81 -8.47
C HIS A 8 -2.92 -5.36 -8.21
N THR A 9 -1.62 -5.13 -8.10
CA THR A 9 -1.07 -3.76 -8.08
C THR A 9 -0.32 -3.47 -9.37
N ALA A 10 -0.41 -2.23 -9.83
CA ALA A 10 0.34 -1.72 -10.98
C ALA A 10 1.20 -0.54 -10.53
N SER A 11 2.51 -0.60 -10.78
CA SER A 11 3.47 0.44 -10.39
C SER A 11 4.20 0.97 -11.63
N VAL A 12 4.15 2.29 -11.85
CA VAL A 12 4.94 2.95 -12.90
C VAL A 12 6.38 3.08 -12.41
N LEU A 13 7.31 2.49 -13.15
CA LEU A 13 8.73 2.48 -12.84
C LEU A 13 9.41 3.76 -13.34
N PRO A 14 10.57 4.15 -12.78
CA PRO A 14 11.32 5.32 -13.25
C PRO A 14 11.71 5.30 -14.73
N ASN A 15 11.80 4.11 -15.33
CA ASN A 15 12.07 3.93 -16.76
C ASN A 15 10.81 4.01 -17.66
N GLY A 16 9.65 4.36 -17.09
CA GLY A 16 8.38 4.49 -17.81
C GLY A 16 7.61 3.19 -18.03
N LYS A 17 8.18 2.02 -17.71
CA LYS A 17 7.47 0.74 -17.78
C LYS A 17 6.52 0.57 -16.60
N ILE A 18 5.53 -0.32 -16.73
CA ILE A 18 4.56 -0.61 -15.67
C ILE A 18 4.75 -2.04 -15.18
N LEU A 19 5.11 -2.20 -13.91
CA LEU A 19 5.17 -3.50 -13.26
C LEU A 19 3.78 -3.83 -12.68
N VAL A 20 3.22 -4.97 -13.07
CA VAL A 20 2.01 -5.55 -12.49
C VAL A 20 2.37 -6.77 -11.67
N THR A 21 1.95 -6.83 -10.41
CA THR A 21 2.28 -7.94 -9.50
C THR A 21 1.04 -8.56 -8.88
N GLY A 22 1.03 -9.89 -8.76
CA GLY A 22 0.03 -10.66 -8.02
C GLY A 22 -1.40 -10.49 -8.53
N GLY A 23 -2.36 -10.49 -7.62
CA GLY A 23 -3.79 -10.54 -7.91
C GLY A 23 -4.35 -11.96 -7.91
N CYS A 24 -5.56 -12.14 -8.42
CA CYS A 24 -6.20 -13.45 -8.50
C CYS A 24 -6.97 -13.65 -9.82
N ASN A 25 -7.07 -14.90 -10.26
CA ASN A 25 -7.79 -15.31 -11.48
C ASN A 25 -8.64 -16.58 -11.27
N GLY A 26 -9.17 -16.72 -10.05
CA GLY A 26 -9.70 -17.98 -9.51
C GLY A 26 -8.69 -18.68 -8.58
N SER A 27 -7.42 -18.31 -8.66
CA SER A 27 -6.38 -18.64 -7.68
C SER A 27 -5.49 -17.41 -7.44
N LEU A 28 -4.87 -17.31 -6.26
CA LEU A 28 -3.90 -16.26 -5.97
C LEU A 28 -2.69 -16.42 -6.90
N LEU A 29 -2.18 -15.30 -7.41
CA LEU A 29 -1.03 -15.24 -8.31
C LEU A 29 0.21 -14.76 -7.57
N ASN A 30 1.34 -15.41 -7.82
CA ASN A 30 2.67 -14.90 -7.45
C ASN A 30 3.42 -14.29 -8.65
N SER A 31 2.84 -14.39 -9.86
CA SER A 31 3.46 -13.91 -11.08
C SER A 31 3.46 -12.38 -11.15
N ALA A 32 4.47 -11.84 -11.83
CA ALA A 32 4.52 -10.45 -12.24
C ALA A 32 4.69 -10.32 -13.75
N GLU A 33 4.19 -9.21 -14.29
CA GLU A 33 4.27 -8.87 -15.70
C GLU A 33 4.74 -7.43 -15.86
N LEU A 34 5.54 -7.17 -16.88
CA LEU A 34 6.02 -5.85 -17.24
C LEU A 34 5.33 -5.41 -18.54
N TYR A 35 4.70 -4.24 -18.50
CA TYR A 35 4.22 -3.56 -19.70
C TYR A 35 5.24 -2.52 -20.13
N ASP A 36 5.62 -2.58 -21.40
CA ASP A 36 6.44 -1.57 -22.06
C ASP A 36 5.55 -0.70 -22.95
N PRO A 37 5.27 0.57 -22.58
CA PRO A 37 4.45 1.45 -23.40
C PRO A 37 5.06 1.78 -24.76
N ALA A 38 6.39 1.72 -24.90
CA ALA A 38 7.06 2.05 -26.16
C ALA A 38 6.82 0.99 -27.24
N THR A 39 6.75 -0.29 -26.84
CA THR A 39 6.47 -1.41 -27.73
C THR A 39 5.04 -1.93 -27.62
N GLN A 40 4.29 -1.46 -26.63
CA GLN A 40 2.94 -1.92 -26.27
C GLN A 40 2.86 -3.42 -25.95
N THR A 41 3.97 -4.00 -25.47
CA THR A 41 4.06 -5.44 -25.18
C THR A 41 4.02 -5.74 -23.70
N TRP A 42 3.48 -6.92 -23.37
CA TRP A 42 3.52 -7.49 -22.02
C TRP A 42 4.50 -8.65 -21.97
N THR A 43 5.40 -8.64 -21.00
CA THR A 43 6.39 -9.71 -20.78
C THR A 43 6.26 -10.24 -19.36
N LEU A 44 6.26 -11.56 -19.18
CA LEU A 44 6.42 -12.16 -17.84
C LEU A 44 7.83 -11.83 -17.31
N THR A 45 7.93 -11.55 -16.02
CA THR A 45 9.21 -11.30 -15.34
C THR A 45 9.34 -12.22 -14.12
N GLY A 46 10.24 -11.90 -13.18
CA GLY A 46 10.38 -12.61 -11.92
C GLY A 46 9.06 -12.81 -11.18
N SER A 47 9.02 -13.77 -10.27
CA SER A 47 7.84 -14.08 -9.46
C SER A 47 8.11 -13.86 -7.98
N MET A 48 7.08 -13.46 -7.25
CA MET A 48 7.09 -13.42 -5.79
C MET A 48 7.18 -14.84 -5.23
N LYS A 49 7.71 -14.96 -4.01
CA LYS A 49 7.72 -16.24 -3.30
C LYS A 49 6.31 -16.69 -2.92
N ASN A 50 5.47 -15.75 -2.47
CA ASN A 50 4.10 -16.04 -2.08
C ASN A 50 3.13 -15.44 -3.08
N ALA A 51 2.10 -16.21 -3.43
CA ALA A 51 0.97 -15.69 -4.18
C ALA A 51 0.16 -14.74 -3.30
N ARG A 52 -0.24 -13.59 -3.85
CA ARG A 52 -0.93 -12.54 -3.08
C ARG A 52 -1.88 -11.74 -3.97
N SER A 53 -3.01 -11.35 -3.40
CA SER A 53 -3.95 -10.35 -3.92
C SER A 53 -4.30 -9.37 -2.81
N LEU A 54 -4.87 -8.21 -3.18
CA LEU A 54 -5.17 -7.11 -2.23
C LEU A 54 -3.93 -6.63 -1.45
N HIS A 55 -2.75 -6.93 -2.00
CA HIS A 55 -1.48 -6.42 -1.49
C HIS A 55 -1.26 -5.00 -1.99
N THR A 56 -0.17 -4.42 -1.50
CA THR A 56 0.26 -3.08 -1.87
C THR A 56 1.66 -3.13 -2.49
N ALA A 57 1.92 -2.20 -3.41
CA ALA A 57 3.22 -2.04 -4.05
C ALA A 57 3.64 -0.57 -4.02
N SER A 58 4.92 -0.31 -3.78
CA SER A 58 5.48 1.04 -3.66
C SER A 58 6.87 1.13 -4.27
N ILE A 59 7.11 2.16 -5.07
CA ILE A 59 8.44 2.41 -5.63
C ILE A 59 9.35 2.98 -4.54
N LEU A 60 10.47 2.31 -4.31
CA LEU A 60 11.54 2.78 -3.44
C LEU A 60 12.48 3.74 -4.18
N PRO A 61 13.19 4.62 -3.46
CA PRO A 61 14.13 5.59 -4.08
C PRO A 61 15.25 4.95 -4.90
N ASN A 62 15.60 3.70 -4.61
CA ASN A 62 16.58 2.94 -5.36
C ASN A 62 16.00 2.30 -6.64
N GLY A 63 14.75 2.60 -6.98
CA GLY A 63 14.04 2.09 -8.16
C GLY A 63 13.43 0.71 -8.01
N LYS A 64 13.62 0.03 -6.87
CA LYS A 64 12.96 -1.26 -6.58
C LYS A 64 11.50 -1.05 -6.21
N VAL A 65 10.67 -2.08 -6.40
CA VAL A 65 9.27 -2.06 -5.97
C VAL A 65 9.13 -2.88 -4.68
N LEU A 66 8.77 -2.24 -3.58
CA LEU A 66 8.42 -2.93 -2.33
C LEU A 66 6.99 -3.46 -2.44
N VAL A 67 6.81 -4.76 -2.24
CA VAL A 67 5.52 -5.45 -2.26
C VAL A 67 5.25 -6.02 -0.88
N THR A 68 4.17 -5.56 -0.25
CA THR A 68 3.86 -5.85 1.17
C THR A 68 2.43 -6.36 1.33
N GLY A 69 2.19 -7.21 2.33
CA GLY A 69 0.84 -7.64 2.69
C GLY A 69 0.13 -8.46 1.62
N GLY A 70 -1.21 -8.43 1.68
CA GLY A 70 -2.10 -9.22 0.82
C GLY A 70 -2.66 -10.43 1.56
N LEU A 71 -3.66 -11.06 0.94
CA LEU A 71 -4.44 -12.14 1.56
C LEU A 71 -3.54 -13.22 2.16
N TYR A 72 -3.54 -13.32 3.48
CA TYR A 72 -2.79 -14.31 4.27
C TYR A 72 -1.25 -14.24 4.14
N VAL A 73 -0.69 -13.10 3.70
CA VAL A 73 0.76 -12.93 3.50
C VAL A 73 1.32 -11.76 4.30
N SER A 74 2.24 -12.05 5.23
CA SER A 74 3.00 -11.04 6.00
C SER A 74 4.37 -10.71 5.42
N GLN A 75 4.85 -11.61 4.57
CA GLN A 75 6.19 -11.50 4.02
C GLN A 75 6.27 -10.32 3.06
N THR A 76 7.19 -9.39 3.33
CA THR A 76 7.52 -8.33 2.39
C THR A 76 8.56 -8.83 1.40
N GLU A 77 8.46 -8.37 0.15
CA GLU A 77 9.41 -8.67 -0.91
C GLU A 77 9.74 -7.38 -1.66
N SER A 78 10.97 -7.23 -2.16
CA SER A 78 11.31 -6.17 -3.12
C SER A 78 11.58 -6.76 -4.50
N CYS A 79 11.01 -6.15 -5.53
CA CYS A 79 11.28 -6.45 -6.93
C CYS A 79 12.38 -5.53 -7.47
N ASP A 80 13.46 -6.11 -8.00
CA ASP A 80 14.41 -5.43 -8.87
C ASP A 80 14.10 -5.84 -10.31
N VAL A 81 13.34 -4.99 -11.02
CA VAL A 81 12.87 -5.25 -12.38
C VAL A 81 14.04 -5.33 -13.37
N SER A 82 15.14 -4.62 -13.11
CA SER A 82 16.34 -4.67 -13.97
C SER A 82 17.05 -6.02 -13.94
N ARG A 83 16.79 -6.79 -12.88
CA ARG A 83 17.33 -8.14 -12.65
C ARG A 83 16.28 -9.22 -12.72
N GLU A 84 15.03 -8.86 -13.01
CA GLU A 84 13.88 -9.78 -13.01
C GLU A 84 13.78 -10.61 -11.72
N SER A 85 14.12 -10.01 -10.58
CA SER A 85 14.32 -10.75 -9.33
C SER A 85 13.49 -10.19 -8.18
N PHE A 86 12.96 -11.09 -7.34
CA PHE A 86 12.34 -10.76 -6.07
C PHE A 86 13.26 -11.16 -4.93
N THR A 87 13.39 -10.27 -3.95
CA THR A 87 14.16 -10.51 -2.72
C THR A 87 13.21 -10.47 -1.53
N ILE A 88 13.25 -11.50 -0.69
CA ILE A 88 12.50 -11.56 0.55
C ILE A 88 13.13 -10.58 1.56
N LEU A 89 12.30 -9.79 2.21
CA LEU A 89 12.72 -8.80 3.21
C LEU A 89 12.20 -9.18 4.61
N ASP A 90 12.21 -8.24 5.54
CA ASP A 90 11.54 -8.41 6.81
C ASP A 90 10.01 -8.52 6.63
N LYS A 91 9.30 -8.96 7.67
CA LYS A 91 7.84 -9.14 7.65
C LYS A 91 7.15 -8.07 8.49
N ILE A 92 5.94 -7.71 8.09
CA ILE A 92 5.06 -6.93 8.96
C ILE A 92 4.63 -7.80 10.14
N SER A 93 4.60 -7.20 11.32
CA SER A 93 4.33 -7.87 12.60
C SER A 93 2.84 -8.17 12.78
N ASN A 94 1.97 -7.27 12.31
CA ASN A 94 0.52 -7.40 12.30
C ASN A 94 0.04 -7.38 10.85
N VAL A 95 -0.03 -8.59 10.32
CA VAL A 95 -0.23 -8.93 8.91
C VAL A 95 -1.55 -8.44 8.37
N GLN A 96 -1.62 -8.08 7.10
CA GLN A 96 -2.55 -7.05 6.70
C GLN A 96 -3.30 -7.38 5.39
N ASN A 97 -4.62 -7.60 5.49
CA ASN A 97 -5.52 -7.74 4.34
C ASN A 97 -5.97 -6.32 3.91
N ASN A 98 -6.07 -6.07 2.60
CA ASN A 98 -6.58 -4.78 2.07
C ASN A 98 -5.83 -3.53 2.58
N SER A 99 -4.56 -3.72 2.96
CA SER A 99 -3.63 -2.68 3.41
C SER A 99 -3.63 -1.47 2.51
N LYS A 100 -3.58 -0.30 3.13
CA LYS A 100 -3.30 0.94 2.41
C LYS A 100 -1.89 1.37 2.72
N VAL A 101 -1.25 1.93 1.70
CA VAL A 101 0.13 2.36 1.80
C VAL A 101 0.26 3.80 1.43
N ALA A 102 0.98 4.50 2.30
CA ALA A 102 1.45 5.83 2.05
C ALA A 102 2.99 5.77 1.97
N VAL A 103 3.56 6.16 0.82
CA VAL A 103 5.02 6.30 0.68
C VAL A 103 5.41 7.70 1.15
N LEU A 104 6.04 7.78 2.31
CA LEU A 104 6.40 9.03 2.95
C LEU A 104 7.51 9.77 2.20
N THR A 105 7.56 11.10 2.38
CA THR A 105 8.61 11.97 1.81
C THR A 105 10.00 11.66 2.36
N ASN A 106 10.10 11.12 3.58
CA ASN A 106 11.33 10.58 4.16
C ASN A 106 11.72 9.20 3.61
N ARG A 107 11.02 8.73 2.57
CA ARG A 107 11.26 7.47 1.83
C ARG A 107 10.85 6.22 2.59
N LYS A 108 10.23 6.34 3.77
CA LYS A 108 9.68 5.20 4.50
C LYS A 108 8.31 4.81 3.95
N VAL A 109 7.93 3.55 4.15
CA VAL A 109 6.63 3.03 3.72
C VAL A 109 5.76 2.82 4.95
N PHE A 110 4.63 3.51 4.99
CA PHE A 110 3.65 3.43 6.07
C PHE A 110 2.51 2.51 5.66
N VAL A 111 2.12 1.57 6.53
CA VAL A 111 1.10 0.57 6.26
C VAL A 111 0.18 0.38 7.46
N ASP A 112 -1.13 0.43 7.24
CA ASP A 112 -2.18 0.32 8.24
C ASP A 112 -3.44 -0.38 7.66
N GLY A 113 -4.29 -0.95 8.53
CA GLY A 113 -5.58 -1.48 8.08
C GLY A 113 -6.17 -2.65 8.83
N GLU A 114 -6.43 -3.75 8.12
CA GLU A 114 -7.04 -4.98 8.64
C GLU A 114 -5.95 -6.01 8.95
N ASP A 115 -6.22 -7.02 9.79
CA ASP A 115 -5.29 -8.11 10.08
C ASP A 115 -5.48 -9.35 9.15
N ILE A 116 -4.70 -10.44 9.35
CA ILE A 116 -4.90 -11.75 8.64
C ILE A 116 -6.32 -12.28 8.78
N GLY A 117 -6.92 -12.10 9.96
CA GLY A 117 -8.26 -12.55 10.30
C GLY A 117 -9.35 -11.63 9.73
N MET A 118 -8.99 -10.63 8.92
CA MET A 118 -9.89 -9.59 8.43
C MET A 118 -10.48 -8.73 9.56
N ASN A 119 -9.83 -8.69 10.72
CA ASN A 119 -10.20 -7.78 11.79
C ASN A 119 -9.60 -6.42 11.50
N THR A 120 -10.42 -5.38 11.53
CA THR A 120 -9.96 -4.00 11.48
C THR A 120 -9.06 -3.73 12.68
N ILE A 121 -7.82 -3.29 12.45
CA ILE A 121 -6.85 -2.95 13.48
C ILE A 121 -6.54 -1.45 13.44
N ASN A 122 -5.97 -0.93 14.54
CA ASN A 122 -5.55 0.46 14.65
C ASN A 122 -4.03 0.62 14.73
N SER A 123 -3.28 -0.48 14.65
CA SER A 123 -1.83 -0.41 14.57
C SER A 123 -1.39 -0.02 13.17
N ALA A 124 -0.19 0.54 13.11
CA ALA A 124 0.48 0.80 11.86
C ALA A 124 1.97 0.50 11.99
N GLU A 125 2.61 0.26 10.84
CA GLU A 125 4.02 -0.08 10.76
C GLU A 125 4.72 0.78 9.70
N LEU A 126 5.99 1.07 9.98
CA LEU A 126 6.84 1.89 9.16
C LEU A 126 8.05 1.09 8.70
N TYR A 127 8.22 0.95 7.39
CA TYR A 127 9.39 0.33 6.79
C TYR A 127 10.47 1.37 6.53
N ASP A 128 11.68 1.07 6.99
CA ASP A 128 12.88 1.85 6.66
C ASP A 128 13.67 1.16 5.53
N PRO A 129 13.71 1.72 4.30
CA PRO A 129 14.42 1.08 3.20
C PRO A 129 15.94 1.03 3.36
N LEU A 130 16.51 1.82 4.27
CA LEU A 130 17.95 1.80 4.53
C LEU A 130 18.35 0.59 5.34
N THR A 131 17.54 0.21 6.32
CA THR A 131 17.80 -0.94 7.20
C THR A 131 17.07 -2.21 6.74
N GLY A 132 15.99 -2.06 5.97
CA GLY A 132 15.14 -3.16 5.54
C GLY A 132 14.21 -3.69 6.63
N ILE A 133 13.98 -2.91 7.69
CA ILE A 133 13.27 -3.34 8.91
C ILE A 133 11.91 -2.66 9.02
N TRP A 134 10.91 -3.39 9.50
CA TRP A 134 9.62 -2.85 9.91
C TRP A 134 9.65 -2.44 11.39
N THR A 135 9.03 -1.30 11.71
CA THR A 135 8.88 -0.84 13.09
C THR A 135 7.46 -0.39 13.34
N THR A 136 6.86 -0.86 14.43
CA THR A 136 5.54 -0.40 14.89
C THR A 136 5.58 1.07 15.26
N THR A 137 4.59 1.83 14.79
CA THR A 137 4.39 3.24 15.14
C THR A 137 3.45 3.38 16.34
N GLY A 138 3.11 4.61 16.73
CA GLY A 138 1.89 4.87 17.48
C GLY A 138 0.65 4.32 16.75
N SER A 139 -0.46 4.16 17.47
CA SER A 139 -1.71 3.64 16.93
C SER A 139 -2.69 4.74 16.53
N MET A 140 -3.47 4.47 15.48
CA MET A 140 -4.67 5.23 15.16
C MET A 140 -5.65 5.22 16.34
N ASN A 141 -6.43 6.29 16.46
CA ASN A 141 -7.50 6.41 17.45
C ASN A 141 -8.65 5.45 17.14
N PHE A 142 -8.88 5.15 15.87
CA PHE A 142 -9.89 4.19 15.43
C PHE A 142 -9.28 3.10 14.56
N ALA A 143 -9.65 1.86 14.83
CA ALA A 143 -9.37 0.75 13.92
C ALA A 143 -10.15 0.94 12.62
N ARG A 144 -9.56 0.62 11.48
CA ARG A 144 -10.18 0.85 10.18
C ARG A 144 -9.63 -0.08 9.11
N GLY A 145 -10.51 -0.60 8.26
CA GLY A 145 -10.20 -1.32 7.03
C GLY A 145 -10.79 -0.62 5.81
N GLY A 146 -10.21 -0.79 4.63
CA GLY A 146 -10.70 -0.14 3.40
C GLY A 146 -10.73 1.39 3.43
N HIS A 147 -9.90 2.02 4.26
CA HIS A 147 -9.69 3.48 4.30
C HIS A 147 -8.79 3.93 3.14
N THR A 148 -8.37 5.19 3.15
CA THR A 148 -7.27 5.69 2.32
C THR A 148 -6.20 6.31 3.22
N ALA A 149 -4.94 6.17 2.81
CA ALA A 149 -3.79 6.79 3.47
C ALA A 149 -3.02 7.61 2.44
N SER A 150 -2.99 8.94 2.60
CA SER A 150 -2.42 9.88 1.63
C SER A 150 -1.30 10.69 2.26
N VAL A 151 -0.15 10.76 1.59
CA VAL A 151 0.95 11.64 2.03
C VAL A 151 0.69 13.07 1.58
N LEU A 152 0.64 13.98 2.55
CA LEU A 152 0.50 15.40 2.31
C LEU A 152 1.86 16.03 1.95
N PRO A 153 1.88 17.22 1.29
CA PRO A 153 3.13 17.90 0.93
C PRO A 153 4.07 18.18 2.10
N ASN A 154 3.54 18.26 3.33
CA ASN A 154 4.32 18.45 4.56
C ASN A 154 4.90 17.15 5.13
N GLY A 155 4.73 16.00 4.46
CA GLY A 155 5.25 14.70 4.87
C GLY A 155 4.40 13.92 5.87
N LYS A 156 3.27 14.47 6.33
CA LYS A 156 2.32 13.77 7.21
C LYS A 156 1.40 12.85 6.41
N VAL A 157 0.85 11.82 7.05
CA VAL A 157 -0.12 10.91 6.41
C VAL A 157 -1.51 11.26 6.89
N LEU A 158 -2.38 11.63 5.97
CA LEU A 158 -3.80 11.77 6.24
C LEU A 158 -4.50 10.44 5.94
N VAL A 159 -5.12 9.88 6.96
CA VAL A 159 -5.89 8.65 6.91
C VAL A 159 -7.37 8.98 7.00
N ILE A 160 -8.17 8.55 6.02
CA ILE A 160 -9.57 8.98 5.86
C ILE A 160 -10.50 7.78 5.79
N GLY A 161 -11.59 7.82 6.58
CA GLY A 161 -12.70 6.88 6.47
C GLY A 161 -12.30 5.42 6.71
N GLY A 162 -12.91 4.50 5.98
CA GLY A 162 -12.80 3.06 6.20
C GLY A 162 -13.96 2.49 6.99
N LEU A 163 -13.82 1.24 7.38
CA LEU A 163 -14.80 0.44 8.09
C LEU A 163 -14.20 -0.02 9.41
N TYR A 164 -14.95 0.14 10.51
CA TYR A 164 -14.71 -0.58 11.76
C TYR A 164 -15.84 -1.59 11.95
N VAL A 165 -16.80 -1.25 12.81
CA VAL A 165 -18.14 -1.88 12.82
C VAL A 165 -19.03 -1.23 11.76
N TRP A 166 -18.86 0.07 11.54
CA TRP A 166 -19.60 0.88 10.57
C TRP A 166 -18.64 1.71 9.74
N SER A 167 -19.13 2.21 8.60
CA SER A 167 -18.40 3.15 7.77
C SER A 167 -18.04 4.39 8.58
N LEU A 168 -16.77 4.79 8.52
CA LEU A 168 -16.22 5.88 9.31
C LEU A 168 -16.30 7.21 8.56
N GLN A 169 -16.65 8.25 9.30
CA GLN A 169 -16.52 9.65 8.91
C GLN A 169 -15.24 10.30 9.46
N SER A 170 -14.50 9.59 10.32
CA SER A 170 -13.29 10.11 10.95
C SER A 170 -12.12 10.14 9.96
N SER A 171 -11.29 11.16 10.10
CA SER A 171 -9.96 11.20 9.53
C SER A 171 -8.92 11.55 10.59
N GLU A 172 -7.73 10.99 10.43
CA GLU A 172 -6.63 11.10 11.36
C GLU A 172 -5.35 11.48 10.62
N LEU A 173 -4.49 12.25 11.28
CA LEU A 173 -3.22 12.69 10.75
C LEU A 173 -2.09 12.04 11.55
N TYR A 174 -1.27 11.25 10.88
CA TYR A 174 -0.03 10.72 11.43
C TYR A 174 1.13 11.67 11.14
N ASP A 175 1.89 12.02 12.19
CA ASP A 175 3.13 12.76 12.10
C ASP A 175 4.34 11.82 12.28
N PRO A 176 5.06 11.48 11.20
CA PRO A 176 6.21 10.57 11.27
C PRO A 176 7.41 11.12 12.03
N SER A 177 7.46 12.44 12.31
CA SER A 177 8.56 13.06 13.05
C SER A 177 8.41 12.92 14.56
N THR A 178 7.18 12.81 15.03
CA THR A 178 6.86 12.69 16.47
C THR A 178 6.25 11.34 16.82
N ASP A 179 5.89 10.52 15.83
CA ASP A 179 5.16 9.26 15.99
C ASP A 179 3.78 9.44 16.68
N ILE A 180 3.07 10.51 16.31
CA ILE A 180 1.79 10.89 16.93
C ILE A 180 0.66 10.86 15.92
N TRP A 181 -0.47 10.31 16.35
CA TRP A 181 -1.76 10.36 15.65
C TRP A 181 -2.66 11.44 16.24
N THR A 182 -3.21 12.29 15.38
CA THR A 182 -4.14 13.35 15.77
C THR A 182 -5.44 13.25 14.98
N ASN A 183 -6.58 13.26 15.68
CA ASN A 183 -7.88 13.36 15.01
C ASN A 183 -8.01 14.70 14.26
N THR A 184 -8.58 14.65 13.06
CA THR A 184 -8.88 15.84 12.25
C THR A 184 -10.40 16.03 12.16
N SER A 185 -10.85 17.01 11.35
CA SER A 185 -12.28 17.22 11.08
C SER A 185 -12.93 15.99 10.44
N LEU A 186 -14.22 15.81 10.69
CA LEU A 186 -14.99 14.71 10.10
C LEU A 186 -15.34 14.99 8.63
N LEU A 187 -15.47 13.91 7.85
CA LEU A 187 -16.16 13.93 6.57
C LEU A 187 -17.65 14.24 6.77
N ASN A 188 -18.27 14.87 5.77
CA ASN A 188 -19.72 15.11 5.77
C ASN A 188 -20.55 13.81 5.72
N TYR A 189 -19.97 12.75 5.16
CA TYR A 189 -20.57 11.43 5.05
C TYR A 189 -19.52 10.36 5.32
N PRO A 190 -19.88 9.23 5.95
CA PRO A 190 -18.96 8.13 6.13
C PRO A 190 -18.58 7.51 4.78
N ARG A 191 -17.33 7.05 4.65
CA ARG A 191 -16.78 6.52 3.40
C ARG A 191 -15.88 5.32 3.64
N LEU A 192 -15.99 4.29 2.82
CA LEU A 192 -15.11 3.12 2.75
C LEU A 192 -14.89 2.75 1.28
N PHE A 193 -13.77 2.09 0.96
CA PHE A 193 -13.37 1.74 -0.40
C PHE A 193 -13.35 2.93 -1.38
N HIS A 194 -13.12 4.13 -0.85
CA HIS A 194 -13.03 5.36 -1.64
C HIS A 194 -11.58 5.57 -2.11
N GLN A 195 -11.39 6.54 -3.00
CA GLN A 195 -10.09 7.01 -3.45
C GLN A 195 -9.85 8.45 -3.02
N THR A 196 -8.57 8.80 -2.91
CA THR A 196 -8.12 10.14 -2.56
C THR A 196 -7.08 10.65 -3.53
N ILE A 197 -7.18 11.94 -3.84
CA ILE A 197 -6.18 12.67 -4.62
C ILE A 197 -5.69 13.84 -3.78
N VAL A 198 -4.39 13.88 -3.53
CA VAL A 198 -3.73 15.05 -2.92
C VAL A 198 -3.47 16.07 -4.01
N LEU A 199 -4.08 17.24 -3.87
CA LEU A 199 -3.92 18.36 -4.79
C LEU A 199 -2.64 19.14 -4.47
N SER A 200 -2.08 19.84 -5.47
CA SER A 200 -0.85 20.63 -5.32
C SER A 200 -0.94 21.73 -4.26
N ASN A 201 -2.16 22.20 -3.94
CA ASN A 201 -2.42 23.16 -2.88
C ASN A 201 -2.56 22.53 -1.48
N GLY A 202 -2.28 21.22 -1.34
CA GLY A 202 -2.36 20.49 -0.09
C GLY A 202 -3.77 20.04 0.33
N LYS A 203 -4.81 20.38 -0.43
CA LYS A 203 -6.16 19.84 -0.20
C LYS A 203 -6.25 18.39 -0.66
N VAL A 204 -7.10 17.61 -0.02
CA VAL A 204 -7.38 16.22 -0.41
C VAL A 204 -8.79 16.11 -0.95
N LEU A 205 -8.91 15.67 -2.20
CA LEU A 205 -10.19 15.31 -2.81
C LEU A 205 -10.50 13.86 -2.47
N VAL A 206 -11.71 13.61 -1.95
CA VAL A 206 -12.21 12.27 -1.66
C VAL A 206 -13.31 11.93 -2.66
N HIS A 207 -13.14 10.87 -3.44
CA HIS A 207 -14.08 10.46 -4.49
C HIS A 207 -14.28 8.93 -4.55
N PHE A 208 -15.31 8.48 -5.27
CA PHE A 208 -15.53 7.07 -5.57
C PHE A 208 -14.89 6.70 -6.92
N SER A 209 -14.64 5.40 -7.11
CA SER A 209 -14.42 4.76 -8.41
C SER A 209 -15.71 4.17 -8.94
#